data_AF-A0A1Y0FYZ5-F1
#
_entry.id   AF-A0A1Y0FYZ5-F1
#
_cell.length_a   1.000
_cell.length_b   1.000
_cell.length_c   1.000
_cell.angle_alpha   90.00
_cell.angle_beta   90.00
_cell.angle_gamma   90.00
#
_symmetry.space_group_name_H-M   'P 1'
#
loop_
_entity.id
_entity.type
_entity.pdbx_description
1 polymer ?
#
loop_
_entity_poly.entity_id
_entity_poly.type
_entity_poly.pdbx_seq_one_letter_code
_entity_poly.pdbx_strand_id
1 'polypeptide(L)'
;MIQREISRTLLAFFSADVALIEERFTTEWQFDGKNWQLLLTPRHDMVRKQMRSAELRGEDYIESLRIVGENGDVTQLNFTDINSSDSPTPEQCRWFYLDDVATHCAAAP
;
A
#
# COMPACT_ATOMS: atom_id res chain seq x y z
N MET A 1 -9.03 -11.34 12.98
CA MET A 1 -9.97 -10.46 12.25
C MET A 1 -9.38 -9.06 11.99
N ILE A 2 -8.71 -8.43 12.97
CA ILE A 2 -8.08 -7.09 12.84
C ILE A 2 -6.90 -7.05 11.85
N GLN A 3 -6.00 -8.04 11.87
CA GLN A 3 -4.85 -8.08 10.95
C GLN A 3 -5.26 -8.11 9.47
N ARG A 4 -6.41 -8.71 9.14
CA ARG A 4 -6.92 -8.79 7.77
C ARG A 4 -7.31 -7.42 7.21
N GLU A 5 -7.84 -6.53 8.06
CA GLU A 5 -8.22 -5.18 7.64
C GLU A 5 -7.00 -4.27 7.45
N ILE A 6 -5.96 -4.46 8.27
CA ILE A 6 -4.68 -3.76 8.11
C ILE A 6 -4.01 -4.22 6.80
N SER A 7 -3.96 -5.54 6.55
CA SER A 7 -3.43 -6.08 5.30
C SER A 7 -4.23 -5.61 4.08
N ARG A 8 -5.57 -5.54 4.16
CA ARG A 8 -6.40 -4.99 3.07
C ARG A 8 -6.18 -3.51 2.82
N THR A 9 -6.01 -2.72 3.88
CA THR A 9 -5.74 -1.28 3.77
C THR A 9 -4.34 -1.05 3.17
N LEU A 10 -3.34 -1.83 3.58
CA LEU A 10 -2.02 -1.85 2.97
C LEU A 10 -2.07 -2.30 1.50
N LEU A 11 -2.78 -3.39 1.21
CA LEU A 11 -3.01 -3.87 -0.15
C LEU A 11 -3.73 -2.84 -1.01
N ALA A 12 -4.68 -2.07 -0.47
CA ALA A 12 -5.35 -0.99 -1.20
C ALA A 12 -4.39 0.16 -1.55
N PHE A 13 -3.41 0.45 -0.67
CA PHE A 13 -2.31 1.36 -1.01
C PHE A 13 -1.44 0.82 -2.14
N PHE A 14 -1.17 -0.49 -2.17
CA PHE A 14 -0.37 -1.12 -3.23
C PHE A 14 -1.14 -1.41 -4.51
N SER A 15 -2.45 -1.65 -4.42
CA SER A 15 -3.35 -1.94 -5.54
C SER A 15 -3.99 -0.68 -6.11
N ALA A 16 -3.67 0.48 -5.53
CA ALA A 16 -4.28 1.77 -5.86
C ALA A 16 -5.82 1.68 -5.90
N ASP A 17 -6.44 1.01 -4.92
CA ASP A 17 -7.88 1.11 -4.73
C ASP A 17 -8.20 2.47 -4.10
N VAL A 18 -8.12 3.51 -4.95
CA VAL A 18 -8.24 4.91 -4.56
C VAL A 18 -9.58 5.18 -3.88
N ALA A 19 -10.64 4.50 -4.29
CA ALA A 19 -11.96 4.63 -3.68
C ALA A 19 -11.94 4.22 -2.19
N LEU A 20 -11.25 3.14 -1.86
CA LEU A 20 -11.10 2.67 -0.48
C LEU A 20 -10.24 3.61 0.37
N ILE A 21 -9.22 4.21 -0.25
CA ILE A 21 -8.35 5.19 0.41
C ILE A 21 -9.16 6.46 0.72
N GLU A 22 -9.90 7.00 -0.25
CA GLU A 22 -10.70 8.20 -0.10
C GLU A 22 -11.87 8.04 0.89
N GLU A 23 -12.45 6.84 0.97
CA GLU A 23 -13.49 6.53 1.97
C GLU A 23 -12.95 6.63 3.40
N ARG A 24 -11.70 6.20 3.62
CA ARG A 24 -11.14 6.00 4.97
C ARG A 24 -10.20 7.10 5.42
N PHE A 25 -9.65 7.88 4.50
CA PHE A 25 -8.63 8.87 4.77
C PHE A 25 -8.96 10.22 4.13
N THR A 26 -8.57 11.29 4.80
CA THR A 26 -8.31 12.57 4.17
C THR A 26 -6.95 12.47 3.54
N THR A 27 -6.84 12.86 2.28
CA THR A 27 -5.61 12.79 1.50
C THR A 27 -5.09 14.20 1.22
N GLU A 28 -3.78 14.38 1.35
CA GLU A 28 -3.10 15.62 0.99
C GLU A 28 -1.90 15.27 0.12
N TRP A 29 -1.88 15.81 -1.11
CA TRP A 29 -0.80 15.59 -2.06
C TRP A 29 0.12 16.81 -2.10
N GLN A 30 1.42 16.55 -2.14
CA GLN A 30 2.45 17.54 -2.40
C GLN A 30 3.33 17.04 -3.53
N PHE A 31 3.68 17.93 -4.45
CA PHE A 31 4.52 17.62 -5.60
C PHE A 31 5.70 18.59 -5.65
N ASP A 32 6.90 18.06 -5.84
CA ASP A 32 8.13 18.83 -6.03
C ASP A 32 8.91 18.25 -7.23
N GLY A 33 8.69 18.86 -8.40
CA GLY A 33 9.17 18.33 -9.66
C GLY A 33 8.53 16.98 -9.97
N LYS A 34 9.34 15.93 -9.97
CA LYS A 34 8.88 14.56 -10.16
C LYS A 34 8.60 13.82 -8.85
N ASN A 35 9.08 14.36 -7.74
CA ASN A 35 8.82 13.80 -6.43
C ASN A 35 7.38 14.11 -6.02
N TRP A 36 6.74 13.15 -5.38
CA TRP A 36 5.44 13.31 -4.78
C TRP A 36 5.46 12.80 -3.34
N GLN A 37 4.55 13.37 -2.57
CA GLN A 37 4.25 12.96 -1.20
C GLN A 37 2.75 12.92 -1.02
N LEU A 38 2.26 11.84 -0.42
CA LEU A 38 0.86 11.66 -0.05
C LEU A 38 0.78 11.51 1.47
N LEU A 39 0.14 12.46 2.13
CA LEU A 39 -0.23 12.37 3.53
C LEU A 39 -1.66 11.85 3.67
N LEU A 40 -1.84 10.90 4.58
CA LEU A 40 -3.10 10.24 4.84
C LEU A 40 -3.47 10.40 6.31
N THR A 41 -4.62 11.02 6.56
CA THR A 41 -5.17 11.18 7.90
C THR A 41 -6.47 10.38 8.00
N PRO A 42 -6.58 9.38 8.89
CA PRO A 42 -7.79 8.58 8.98
C PRO A 42 -9.02 9.41 9.34
N ARG A 43 -10.11 9.21 8.60
CA ARG A 43 -11.44 9.81 8.88
C ARG A 43 -12.35 8.85 9.61
N HIS A 44 -12.19 7.56 9.38
CA HIS A 44 -13.04 6.53 9.98
C HIS A 44 -12.57 6.19 11.40
N ASP A 45 -13.49 6.21 12.37
CA ASP A 45 -13.16 6.07 13.81
C ASP A 45 -12.43 4.77 14.14
N MET A 46 -12.79 3.67 13.48
CA MET A 46 -12.12 2.38 13.68
C MET A 46 -10.63 2.43 13.28
N VAL A 47 -10.31 3.17 12.22
CA VAL A 47 -8.92 3.32 11.73
C VAL A 47 -8.15 4.27 12.63
N ARG A 48 -8.78 5.39 13.05
CA ARG A 48 -8.21 6.35 14.00
C ARG A 48 -7.79 5.72 15.34
N LYS A 49 -8.48 4.65 15.78
CA LYS A 49 -8.10 3.92 17.00
C LYS A 49 -6.77 3.17 16.91
N GLN A 50 -6.26 2.95 15.69
CA GLN A 50 -5.06 2.15 15.46
C GLN A 50 -3.91 2.97 14.87
N MET A 51 -4.21 3.98 14.06
CA MET A 51 -3.20 4.82 13.42
C MET A 51 -3.60 6.30 13.45
N ARG A 52 -2.58 7.16 13.53
CA ARG A 52 -2.68 8.62 13.43
C ARG A 52 -2.52 9.10 12.02
N SER A 53 -1.55 8.56 11.31
CA SER A 53 -1.24 8.99 9.95
C SER A 53 -0.47 7.92 9.19
N ALA A 54 -0.52 8.03 7.86
CA ALA A 54 0.45 7.41 6.99
C ALA A 54 0.98 8.44 5.99
N GLU A 55 2.24 8.30 5.61
CA GLU A 55 2.90 9.10 4.58
C GLU A 55 3.51 8.15 3.56
N LEU A 56 3.20 8.37 2.29
CA LEU A 56 3.87 7.74 1.16
C LEU A 56 4.68 8.79 0.42
N ARG A 57 5.85 8.39 -0.09
CA ARG A 57 6.71 9.24 -0.91
C ARG A 57 7.25 8.45 -2.10
N GLY A 58 7.50 9.14 -3.19
CA GLY A 58 8.16 8.55 -4.35
C GLY A 58 8.33 9.49 -5.52
N GLU A 59 8.75 8.92 -6.64
CA GLU A 59 8.90 9.59 -7.95
C GLU A 59 8.13 8.78 -9.00
N ASP A 60 8.82 8.01 -9.83
CA ASP A 60 8.18 7.08 -10.79
C ASP A 60 7.54 5.88 -10.07
N TYR A 61 8.03 5.55 -8.88
CA TYR A 61 7.54 4.46 -8.03
C TYR A 61 7.47 4.90 -6.57
N ILE A 62 6.78 4.11 -5.74
CA ILE A 62 6.74 4.31 -4.28
C ILE A 62 8.14 3.98 -3.70
N GLU A 63 8.74 4.91 -3.00
CA GLU A 63 10.06 4.74 -2.38
C GLU A 63 9.96 4.42 -0.88
N SER A 64 8.96 5.00 -0.21
CA SER A 64 8.77 4.77 1.22
C SER A 64 7.33 4.88 1.68
N LEU A 65 7.03 4.14 2.75
CA LEU A 65 5.79 4.22 3.50
C LEU A 65 6.13 4.35 4.99
N ARG A 66 5.61 5.40 5.60
CA ARG A 66 5.73 5.68 7.02
C ARG A 66 4.35 5.66 7.65
N ILE A 67 4.15 4.85 8.69
CA ILE A 67 2.89 4.76 9.42
C ILE A 67 3.14 5.13 10.87
N VAL A 68 2.30 6.01 11.42
CA VAL A 68 2.31 6.38 12.84
C VAL A 68 1.08 5.76 13.51
N GLY A 69 1.31 4.84 14.45
CA GLY A 69 0.28 4.25 15.29
C GLY A 69 -0.33 5.25 16.26
N GLU A 70 -1.54 4.97 16.77
CA GLU A 70 -2.16 5.83 17.78
C GLU A 70 -1.37 5.89 19.10
N ASN A 71 -0.65 4.81 19.41
CA ASN A 71 0.28 4.74 20.54
C ASN A 71 1.61 5.48 20.28
N GLY A 72 1.81 6.07 19.10
CA GLY A 72 3.05 6.76 18.71
C GLY A 72 4.11 5.84 18.11
N ASP A 73 3.85 4.54 18.01
CA ASP A 73 4.76 3.62 17.32
C ASP A 73 4.89 4.01 15.85
N VAL A 74 6.07 3.77 15.31
CA VAL A 74 6.41 4.13 13.95
C VAL A 74 6.83 2.89 13.19
N THR A 75 6.13 2.61 12.10
CA THR A 75 6.53 1.61 11.12
C THR A 75 7.07 2.33 9.88
N GLN A 76 8.31 2.04 9.51
CA GLN A 76 8.95 2.57 8.31
C GLN A 76 9.24 1.41 7.34
N LEU A 77 8.77 1.53 6.11
CA LEU A 77 9.09 0.65 5.01
C LEU A 77 9.82 1.49 3.94
N ASN A 78 10.98 0.99 3.51
CA ASN A 78 11.72 1.57 2.39
C ASN A 78 11.78 0.51 1.30
N PHE A 79 11.42 0.91 0.09
CA PHE A 79 11.40 0.03 -1.07
C PHE A 79 12.67 0.28 -1.88
N THR A 80 13.40 -0.79 -2.18
CA THR A 80 14.60 -0.77 -3.02
C THR A 80 14.46 -1.84 -4.09
N ASP A 81 15.23 -1.71 -5.17
CA ASP A 81 15.29 -2.69 -6.26
C ASP A 81 13.90 -2.98 -6.88
N ILE A 82 13.09 -1.91 -7.02
CA ILE A 82 11.76 -1.99 -7.62
C ILE A 82 11.91 -2.32 -9.11
N ASN A 83 11.23 -3.38 -9.53
CA ASN A 83 11.14 -3.76 -10.93
C ASN A 83 9.66 -3.84 -11.33
N SER A 84 9.28 -3.05 -12.34
CA SER A 84 7.91 -3.05 -12.87
C SER A 84 7.73 -4.10 -13.95
N SER A 85 6.71 -4.93 -13.81
CA SER A 85 6.29 -5.91 -14.81
C SER A 85 4.77 -5.91 -14.94
N ASP A 86 4.25 -6.11 -16.14
CA ASP A 86 2.81 -6.19 -16.39
C ASP A 86 2.14 -7.37 -15.67
N SER A 87 2.90 -8.44 -15.40
CA SER A 87 2.44 -9.59 -14.62
C SER A 87 3.62 -10.27 -13.91
N PRO A 88 3.38 -10.89 -12.74
CA PRO A 88 4.40 -11.72 -12.11
C PRO A 88 4.72 -12.94 -12.98
N THR A 89 5.99 -13.32 -13.03
CA THR A 89 6.42 -14.59 -13.63
C THR A 89 5.83 -15.78 -12.86
N PRO A 90 5.75 -16.98 -13.47
CA PRO A 90 5.30 -18.19 -12.77
C PRO A 90 6.09 -18.51 -11.49
N GLU A 91 7.37 -18.13 -11.43
CA GLU A 91 8.19 -18.29 -10.23
C GLU A 91 7.80 -17.27 -9.14
N GLN A 92 7.66 -15.99 -9.51
CA GLN A 92 7.23 -14.92 -8.59
C GLN A 92 5.84 -15.18 -8.03
N CYS A 93 4.94 -15.82 -8.78
CA CYS A 93 3.62 -16.20 -8.28
C CYS A 93 3.66 -17.15 -7.08
N ARG A 94 4.73 -17.93 -6.93
CA ARG A 94 4.89 -18.81 -5.76
C ARG A 94 5.12 -18.03 -4.47
N TRP A 95 5.54 -16.76 -4.54
CA TRP A 95 5.72 -15.90 -3.37
C TRP A 95 4.40 -15.51 -2.69
N PHE A 96 3.27 -15.65 -3.39
CA PHE A 96 1.95 -15.23 -2.91
C PHE A 96 1.15 -16.35 -2.21
N TYR A 97 1.75 -17.51 -1.96
CA TYR A 97 1.10 -18.67 -1.31
C TYR A 97 -0.28 -19.00 -1.89
N LEU A 98 -0.46 -18.86 -3.20
CA LEU A 98 -1.71 -19.19 -3.87
C LEU A 98 -1.81 -20.71 -4.06
N ASP A 99 -2.92 -21.29 -3.62
CA ASP A 99 -3.16 -22.74 -3.71
C ASP A 99 -3.16 -23.26 -5.15
N ASP A 100 -3.49 -22.41 -6.13
CA ASP A 100 -3.48 -22.74 -7.56
C ASP A 100 -2.83 -21.62 -8.40
N VAL A 101 -1.49 -21.67 -8.47
CA VAL A 101 -0.68 -20.74 -9.27
C VAL A 101 -1.04 -20.79 -10.76
N ALA A 102 -1.39 -21.95 -11.31
CA ALA A 102 -1.64 -22.12 -12.74
C ALA A 102 -2.93 -21.42 -13.18
N THR A 103 -3.98 -21.47 -12.35
CA THR A 103 -5.25 -20.79 -12.63
C THR A 103 -5.20 -19.29 -12.37
N HIS A 104 -4.39 -18.82 -11.39
CA HIS A 104 -4.37 -17.42 -10.97
C HIS A 104 -3.25 -16.58 -11.61
N CYS A 105 -2.23 -17.22 -12.19
CA CYS A 105 -1.12 -16.56 -12.85
C CYS A 105 -0.95 -16.93 -14.33
N ALA A 106 -1.97 -17.55 -14.93
CA ALA A 106 -2.01 -17.64 -16.38
C ALA A 106 -2.02 -16.22 -16.95
N ALA A 107 -0.88 -15.81 -17.53
CA ALA A 107 -0.84 -14.65 -18.41
C ALA A 107 -1.97 -14.83 -19.42
N ALA A 108 -2.85 -13.84 -19.53
CA ALA A 108 -3.86 -13.85 -20.58
C ALA A 108 -3.14 -14.06 -21.93
N PRO A 109 -3.66 -14.93 -22.81
CA PRO A 109 -3.03 -15.20 -24.10
C PRO A 109 -2.87 -13.95 -24.96
#